data_AF-A0A534R386-F1
#
_entry.id   AF-A0A534R386-F1
#
_cell.length_a   1.000
_cell.length_b   1.000
_cell.length_c   1.000
_cell.angle_alpha   90.00
_cell.angle_beta   90.00
_cell.angle_gamma   90.00
#
_symmetry.space_group_name_H-M   'P 1'
#
loop_
_entity.id
_entity.type
_entity.pdbx_description
1 polymer ?
#
loop_
_entity_poly.entity_id
_entity_poly.type
_entity_poly.pdbx_seq_one_letter_code
_entity_poly.pdbx_strand_id
1 'polypeptide(L)'
;MPIPSAPQGAASLQRNVAWALVGNLGYSACQWGVLACIAKLGTATDVGLFALGLALTAPIITLTSLNLRLLQATDAREDYPFSVYFSVRLLGTVLGLAAITALALGLGFRGATLSLILAVALAKAFEAVSEVVFGLLQ
;
A
#
# COMPACT_ATOMS: atom_id res chain seq x y z
N MET A 1 39.50 -13.98 26.31
CA MET A 1 39.19 -13.84 24.88
C MET A 1 37.71 -14.16 24.70
N PRO A 2 36.85 -13.23 24.25
CA PRO A 2 35.48 -13.57 23.91
C PRO A 2 35.46 -14.32 22.57
N ILE A 3 34.66 -15.38 22.52
CA ILE A 3 34.45 -16.28 21.38
C ILE A 3 33.56 -15.57 20.35
N PRO A 4 33.80 -15.68 19.03
CA PRO A 4 32.87 -15.17 18.03
C PRO A 4 31.53 -15.91 18.12
N SER A 5 30.45 -15.20 18.42
CA SER A 5 29.10 -15.76 18.40
C SER A 5 28.69 -16.13 16.97
N ALA A 6 28.19 -17.36 16.77
CA ALA A 6 27.66 -17.90 15.53
C ALA A 6 26.68 -16.94 14.81
N PRO A 7 26.53 -17.03 13.47
CA PRO A 7 25.73 -16.08 12.69
C PRO A 7 24.23 -16.24 13.02
N GLN A 8 23.77 -15.50 14.01
CA GLN A 8 22.35 -15.38 14.42
C GLN A 8 21.47 -14.69 13.35
N GLY A 9 22.05 -14.26 12.22
CA GLY A 9 21.37 -13.49 11.17
C GLY A 9 20.60 -14.31 10.13
N ALA A 10 20.97 -15.55 9.82
CA ALA A 10 20.36 -16.28 8.70
C ALA A 10 18.97 -16.85 9.04
N ALA A 11 18.81 -17.43 10.24
CA ALA A 11 17.54 -17.99 10.70
C ALA A 11 16.49 -16.89 10.99
N SER A 12 16.92 -15.72 11.46
CA SER A 12 16.04 -14.56 11.64
C SER A 12 15.60 -13.99 10.31
N LEU A 13 16.47 -13.95 9.30
CA LEU A 13 16.12 -13.49 7.96
C LEU A 13 15.11 -14.43 7.27
N GLN A 14 15.33 -15.73 7.33
CA GLN A 14 14.39 -16.73 6.78
C GLN A 14 13.03 -16.63 7.46
N ARG A 15 13.01 -16.43 8.79
CA ARG A 15 11.76 -16.22 9.55
C ARG A 15 11.06 -14.92 9.14
N ASN A 16 11.79 -13.82 8.96
CA ASN A 16 11.23 -12.54 8.53
C ASN A 16 10.65 -12.62 7.10
N VAL A 17 11.35 -13.33 6.19
CA VAL A 17 10.87 -13.60 4.84
C VAL A 17 9.61 -14.46 4.87
N ALA A 18 9.57 -15.50 5.71
CA ALA A 18 8.39 -16.34 5.87
C ALA A 18 7.17 -15.53 6.37
N TRP A 19 7.37 -14.66 7.37
CA TRP A 19 6.32 -13.77 7.86
C TRP A 19 5.85 -12.77 6.80
N ALA A 20 6.77 -12.17 6.04
CA ALA A 20 6.43 -11.27 4.94
C ALA A 20 5.66 -11.99 3.81
N LEU A 21 6.04 -13.23 3.49
CA LEU A 21 5.34 -14.07 2.50
C LEU A 21 3.92 -14.38 2.95
N VAL A 22 3.73 -14.82 4.20
CA VAL A 22 2.39 -15.10 4.74
C VAL A 22 1.51 -13.86 4.71
N GLY A 23 2.05 -12.70 5.09
CA GLY A 23 1.34 -11.42 5.01
C GLY A 23 0.94 -11.06 3.58
N ASN A 24 1.85 -11.18 2.62
CA ASN A 24 1.57 -10.90 1.21
C ASN A 24 0.57 -11.88 0.60
N LEU A 25 0.63 -13.16 0.95
CA LEU A 25 -0.32 -14.17 0.50
C LEU A 25 -1.73 -13.89 1.04
N GLY A 26 -1.85 -13.57 2.34
CA GLY A 26 -3.12 -13.18 2.94
C GLY A 26 -3.70 -11.93 2.28
N TYR A 27 -2.87 -10.91 2.08
CA TYR A 27 -3.27 -9.68 1.39
C TYR A 27 -3.74 -9.95 -0.04
N SER A 28 -2.99 -10.73 -0.82
CA SER A 28 -3.33 -11.10 -2.19
C SER A 28 -4.62 -11.92 -2.26
N ALA A 29 -4.83 -12.82 -1.30
CA ALA A 29 -6.07 -13.59 -1.18
C ALA A 29 -7.27 -12.69 -0.86
N CYS A 30 -7.12 -11.68 0.00
CA CYS A 30 -8.15 -10.68 0.27
C CYS A 30 -8.48 -9.85 -0.98
N GLN A 31 -7.46 -9.37 -1.70
CA GLN A 31 -7.67 -8.66 -2.97
C GLN A 31 -8.42 -9.51 -3.99
N TRP A 32 -8.00 -10.76 -4.16
CA TRP A 32 -8.67 -11.70 -5.05
C TRP A 32 -10.10 -11.97 -4.59
N GLY A 33 -10.33 -12.09 -3.29
CA GLY A 33 -11.66 -12.24 -2.70
C GLY A 33 -12.60 -11.07 -3.04
N VAL A 34 -12.12 -9.83 -2.91
CA VAL A 34 -12.89 -8.64 -3.32
C VAL A 34 -13.24 -8.71 -4.81
N LEU A 35 -12.28 -9.03 -5.67
CA LEU A 35 -12.52 -9.17 -7.11
C LEU A 35 -13.53 -10.29 -7.41
N ALA A 36 -13.41 -11.44 -6.75
CA ALA A 36 -14.32 -12.57 -6.91
C ALA A 36 -15.75 -12.23 -6.43
N CYS A 37 -15.89 -11.47 -5.34
CA CYS A 37 -17.18 -10.96 -4.88
C CYS A 37 -17.82 -10.02 -5.91
N ILE A 38 -17.05 -9.06 -6.46
CA ILE A 38 -17.55 -8.16 -7.51
C ILE A 38 -17.96 -8.97 -8.75
N ALA A 39 -17.16 -9.96 -9.16
CA ALA A 39 -17.46 -10.79 -10.32
C ALA A 39 -18.68 -11.70 -10.14
N LYS A 40 -18.92 -12.22 -8.92
CA LYS A 40 -20.07 -13.10 -8.63
C LYS A 40 -21.36 -12.35 -8.30
N LEU A 41 -21.27 -11.18 -7.67
CA LEU A 41 -22.43 -10.42 -7.19
C LEU A 41 -22.79 -9.24 -8.10
N GLY A 42 -21.86 -8.78 -8.94
CA GLY A 42 -22.02 -7.67 -9.87
C GLY A 42 -22.04 -8.11 -11.33
N THR A 43 -21.79 -7.14 -12.21
CA THR A 43 -21.73 -7.32 -13.67
C THR A 43 -20.29 -7.28 -14.19
N ALA A 44 -20.09 -7.76 -15.43
CA ALA A 44 -18.79 -7.61 -16.11
C ALA A 44 -18.33 -6.15 -16.21
N THR A 45 -19.29 -5.21 -16.29
CA THR A 45 -19.02 -3.77 -16.25
C THR A 45 -18.43 -3.34 -14.92
N ASP A 46 -18.94 -3.84 -13.79
CA ASP A 46 -18.45 -3.48 -12.45
C ASP A 46 -17.02 -3.98 -12.21
N VAL A 47 -16.71 -5.18 -12.69
CA VAL A 47 -15.34 -5.73 -12.69
C VAL A 47 -14.41 -4.84 -13.52
N GLY A 48 -14.87 -4.41 -14.70
CA GLY A 48 -14.11 -3.50 -15.57
C GLY A 48 -13.87 -2.13 -14.92
N LEU A 49 -14.87 -1.57 -14.24
CA LEU A 49 -14.73 -0.30 -13.51
C LEU A 49 -13.78 -0.41 -12.32
N PHE A 50 -13.81 -1.53 -11.60
CA PHE A 50 -12.85 -1.79 -10.52
C PHE A 50 -11.42 -1.92 -11.06
N ALA A 51 -11.23 -2.64 -12.17
CA ALA A 51 -9.93 -2.76 -12.83
C ALA A 51 -9.42 -1.39 -13.33
N LEU A 52 -10.31 -0.55 -13.89
CA LEU A 52 -9.98 0.82 -14.28
C LEU A 52 -9.58 1.68 -13.08
N GLY A 53 -10.31 1.57 -11.96
CA GLY A 53 -9.97 2.23 -10.70
C GLY A 53 -8.59 1.83 -10.20
N LEU A 54 -8.27 0.53 -10.22
CA LEU A 54 -6.94 0.02 -9.87
C LEU A 54 -5.85 0.57 -10.81
N ALA A 55 -6.09 0.57 -12.12
CA ALA A 55 -5.13 1.04 -13.11
C ALA A 55 -4.81 2.55 -12.96
N LEU A 56 -5.81 3.37 -12.59
CA LEU A 56 -5.62 4.79 -12.33
C LEU A 56 -4.93 5.06 -11.00
N THR A 57 -5.34 4.35 -9.95
CA THR A 57 -4.87 4.62 -8.58
C THR A 57 -3.48 4.09 -8.30
N ALA A 58 -3.12 2.89 -8.80
CA ALA A 58 -1.84 2.24 -8.54
C ALA A 58 -0.61 3.12 -8.84
N PRO A 59 -0.45 3.73 -10.03
CA PRO A 59 0.75 4.54 -10.32
C PRO A 59 0.84 5.78 -9.44
N ILE A 60 -0.29 6.42 -9.12
CA ILE A 60 -0.32 7.62 -8.26
C ILE A 60 0.09 7.26 -6.83
N ILE A 61 -0.43 6.15 -6.29
CA ILE A 61 -0.07 5.66 -4.97
C ILE A 61 1.42 5.25 -4.92
N THR A 62 1.91 4.56 -5.95
CA THR A 62 3.34 4.20 -6.04
C THR A 62 4.23 5.45 -6.06
N LEU A 63 3.88 6.48 -6.84
CA LEU A 63 4.62 7.73 -6.89
C LEU A 63 4.63 8.46 -5.54
N THR A 64 3.48 8.52 -4.87
CA THR A 64 3.33 9.20 -3.57
C THR A 64 3.87 8.39 -2.39
N SER A 65 4.16 7.10 -2.59
CA SER A 65 4.79 6.25 -1.57
C SER A 65 6.24 6.63 -1.28
N LEU A 66 6.92 7.30 -2.23
CA LEU A 66 8.30 7.80 -2.16
C LEU A 66 9.34 6.77 -1.66
N ASN A 67 9.04 5.47 -1.74
CA ASN A 67 9.84 4.40 -1.13
C ASN A 67 10.24 4.67 0.34
N LEU A 68 9.37 5.32 1.12
CA LEU A 68 9.66 5.72 2.51
C LEU A 68 10.12 4.55 3.38
N ARG A 69 9.64 3.34 3.11
CA ARG A 69 10.05 2.11 3.82
C ARG A 69 11.52 1.77 3.57
N LEU A 70 12.03 1.96 2.36
CA LEU A 70 13.46 1.79 2.06
C LEU A 70 14.27 2.87 2.78
N LEU A 71 13.79 4.12 2.76
CA LEU A 71 14.45 5.25 3.42
C LEU A 71 14.56 5.03 4.94
N GLN A 72 13.49 4.54 5.57
CA GLN A 72 13.44 4.19 6.99
C GLN A 72 14.38 3.02 7.33
N ALA A 73 14.43 1.97 6.50
CA ALA A 73 15.32 0.83 6.72
C ALA A 73 16.81 1.18 6.56
N THR A 74 17.12 2.20 5.75
CA THR A 74 18.49 2.70 5.55
C THR A 74 18.90 3.78 6.54
N ASP A 75 17.96 4.37 7.29
CA ASP A 75 18.27 5.35 8.34
C ASP A 75 18.80 4.64 9.60
N ALA A 76 19.99 4.05 9.46
CA ALA A 76 20.70 3.38 10.55
C ALA A 76 21.24 4.36 11.61
N ARG A 77 21.10 5.67 11.41
CA ARG A 77 21.59 6.73 12.31
C ARG A 77 20.49 7.36 13.17
N GLU A 78 19.23 7.00 12.95
CA GLU A 78 18.05 7.62 13.59
C GLU A 78 18.05 9.15 13.42
N ASP A 79 18.47 9.65 12.25
CA ASP A 79 18.57 11.09 12.02
C ASP A 79 17.18 11.76 11.99
N TYR A 80 16.10 10.98 11.77
CA TYR A 80 14.71 11.45 11.82
C TYR A 80 13.79 10.60 12.70
N PRO A 81 12.94 11.22 13.55
CA PRO A 81 11.96 10.48 14.32
C PRO A 81 10.86 9.92 13.41
N PHE A 82 10.26 8.77 13.80
CA PHE A 82 9.15 8.12 13.08
C PHE A 82 8.00 9.06 12.70
N SER A 83 7.74 10.10 13.51
CA SER A 83 6.74 11.12 13.24
C SER A 83 6.95 11.87 11.92
N VAL A 84 8.21 12.04 11.47
CA VAL A 84 8.53 12.66 10.17
C VAL A 84 8.11 11.72 9.04
N TYR A 85 8.48 10.44 9.10
CA TYR A 85 8.07 9.44 8.11
C TYR A 85 6.54 9.31 8.03
N PHE A 86 5.86 9.30 9.18
CA PHE A 86 4.40 9.27 9.24
C PHE A 86 3.77 10.53 8.62
N SER A 87 4.33 11.72 8.92
CA SER A 87 3.83 12.99 8.37
C SER A 87 4.00 13.06 6.85
N VAL A 88 5.16 12.65 6.33
CA VAL A 88 5.41 12.58 4.88
C VAL A 88 4.49 11.58 4.21
N ARG A 89 4.23 10.43 4.85
CA ARG A 89 3.26 9.44 4.34
C ARG A 89 1.84 10.01 4.29
N LEU A 90 1.41 10.69 5.35
CA LEU A 90 0.08 11.27 5.41
C LEU A 90 -0.10 12.34 4.33
N LEU A 91 0.89 13.22 4.17
CA LEU A 91 0.91 14.22 3.11
C LEU A 91 0.89 13.58 1.72
N GLY A 92 1.75 12.59 1.47
CA GLY A 92 1.78 11.85 0.20
C GLY A 92 0.44 11.18 -0.11
N THR A 93 -0.21 10.60 0.91
CA THR A 93 -1.52 9.94 0.77
C THR A 93 -2.62 10.94 0.44
N VAL A 94 -2.65 12.09 1.11
CA VAL A 94 -3.61 13.19 0.83
C VAL A 94 -3.39 13.74 -0.59
N LEU A 95 -2.14 13.99 -0.97
CA LEU A 95 -1.80 14.44 -2.33
C LEU A 95 -2.18 13.39 -3.39
N GLY A 96 -1.97 12.10 -3.10
CA GLY A 96 -2.37 11.00 -3.97
C GLY A 96 -3.89 10.94 -4.16
N LEU A 97 -4.66 11.03 -3.08
CA LEU A 97 -6.12 11.10 -3.13
C LEU A 97 -6.62 12.31 -3.93
N ALA A 98 -6.00 13.48 -3.72
CA ALA A 98 -6.34 14.69 -4.46
C ALA A 98 -6.04 14.54 -5.96
N ALA A 99 -4.88 13.97 -6.32
CA ALA A 99 -4.49 13.72 -7.70
C ALA A 99 -5.42 12.71 -8.38
N ILE A 100 -5.78 11.61 -7.71
CA ILE A 100 -6.74 10.62 -8.22
C ILE A 100 -8.10 11.29 -8.46
N THR A 101 -8.56 12.09 -7.51
CA THR A 101 -9.85 12.81 -7.63
C THR A 101 -9.84 13.78 -8.80
N ALA A 102 -8.79 14.59 -8.92
CA ALA A 102 -8.62 15.55 -10.01
C ALA A 102 -8.55 14.85 -11.38
N LEU A 103 -7.81 13.74 -11.47
CA LEU A 103 -7.70 12.96 -12.69
C LEU A 103 -9.03 12.32 -13.08
N ALA A 104 -9.75 11.73 -12.10
CA ALA A 104 -11.03 11.10 -12.35
C ALA A 104 -12.08 12.12 -12.85
N LEU A 105 -12.11 13.32 -12.26
CA LEU A 105 -12.96 14.41 -12.72
C LEU A 105 -12.54 14.95 -14.09
N GLY A 106 -11.23 15.10 -14.33
CA GLY A 106 -10.68 15.58 -15.60
C GLY A 106 -10.92 14.62 -16.77
N LEU A 107 -10.96 13.31 -16.51
CA LEU A 107 -11.34 12.28 -17.48
C LEU A 107 -12.86 12.19 -17.69
N GLY A 108 -13.65 13.00 -16.97
CA GLY A 108 -15.10 13.07 -17.15
C GLY A 108 -15.87 11.93 -16.49
N PHE A 109 -15.27 11.18 -15.57
CA PHE A 109 -16.01 10.16 -14.81
C PHE A 109 -17.02 10.82 -13.86
N ARG A 110 -18.26 10.32 -13.86
CA ARG A 110 -19.38 10.86 -13.07
C ARG A 110 -20.21 9.75 -12.43
N GLY A 111 -21.00 10.11 -11.42
CA GLY A 111 -21.97 9.21 -10.79
C GLY A 111 -21.32 7.98 -10.15
N ALA A 112 -21.87 6.79 -10.44
CA ALA A 112 -21.44 5.53 -9.84
C ALA A 112 -19.96 5.19 -10.08
N THR A 113 -19.43 5.50 -11.28
CA THR A 113 -18.02 5.26 -11.62
C THR A 113 -17.07 6.11 -10.77
N LEU A 114 -17.40 7.39 -10.56
CA LEU A 114 -16.59 8.27 -9.72
C LEU A 114 -16.60 7.78 -8.27
N SER A 115 -17.76 7.42 -7.73
CA SER A 115 -17.84 6.89 -6.36
C SER A 115 -17.04 5.60 -6.18
N LEU A 116 -17.01 4.73 -7.20
CA LEU A 116 -16.24 3.49 -7.15
C LEU A 116 -14.72 3.77 -7.19
N ILE A 117 -14.26 4.67 -8.07
CA ILE A 117 -12.85 5.08 -8.13
C ILE A 117 -12.42 5.71 -6.79
N LEU A 118 -13.25 6.57 -6.21
CA LEU A 118 -12.95 7.20 -4.91
C LEU A 118 -12.96 6.19 -3.76
N ALA A 119 -13.85 5.20 -3.77
CA ALA A 119 -13.84 4.12 -2.79
C ALA A 119 -12.56 3.29 -2.87
N VAL A 120 -12.11 2.95 -4.09
CA VAL A 120 -10.83 2.24 -4.31
C VAL A 120 -9.65 3.09 -3.86
N ALA A 121 -9.64 4.39 -4.19
CA ALA A 121 -8.61 5.33 -3.78
C ALA A 121 -8.51 5.44 -2.25
N LEU A 122 -9.65 5.51 -1.56
CA LEU A 122 -9.71 5.56 -0.11
C LEU A 122 -9.21 4.25 0.51
N ALA A 123 -9.60 3.10 -0.03
CA ALA A 123 -9.09 1.80 0.43
C ALA A 123 -7.56 1.72 0.30
N LYS A 124 -7.01 2.17 -0.84
CA LYS A 124 -5.56 2.25 -1.05
C LYS A 124 -4.87 3.22 -0.09
N ALA A 125 -5.51 4.33 0.28
CA ALA A 125 -4.99 5.26 1.27
C ALA A 125 -4.88 4.63 2.66
N PHE A 126 -5.88 3.87 3.10
CA PHE A 126 -5.83 3.15 4.38
C PHE A 126 -4.71 2.11 4.42
N GLU A 127 -4.57 1.36 3.34
CA GLU A 127 -3.49 0.40 3.17
C GLU A 127 -2.13 1.11 3.22
N ALA A 128 -2.00 2.24 2.53
CA ALA A 128 -0.79 3.03 2.52
C ALA A 128 -0.41 3.52 3.93
N VAL A 129 -1.36 4.00 4.73
CA VAL A 129 -1.09 4.41 6.12
C VAL A 129 -0.71 3.20 6.98
N SER A 130 -1.41 2.08 6.81
CA SER A 130 -1.16 0.84 7.56
C SER A 130 0.26 0.32 7.32
N GLU A 131 0.78 0.38 6.09
CA GLU A 131 2.14 -0.06 5.77
C GLU A 131 3.24 0.63 6.57
N VAL A 132 3.06 1.92 6.90
CA VAL A 132 4.03 2.68 7.71
C VAL A 132 3.97 2.26 9.18
N VAL A 133 2.78 1.97 9.69
CA VAL A 133 2.61 1.44 11.06
C VAL A 133 3.21 0.04 11.16
N PHE A 134 2.97 -0.83 10.18
CA PHE A 134 3.59 -2.16 10.14
C PHE A 134 5.11 -2.07 9.96
N GLY A 135 5.63 -1.08 9.23
CA GLY A 135 7.07 -0.86 9.07
C GLY A 135 7.81 -0.48 10.35
N LEU A 136 7.11 0.03 11.38
CA LEU A 136 7.69 0.25 12.70
C LEU A 136 7.74 -1.02 13.57
N LEU A 137 6.85 -1.99 13.30
CA LEU A 137 6.72 -3.22 14.08
C LEU A 137 7.59 -4.38 13.53
N GLN A 138 8.26 -4.18 12.40
CA GLN A 138 8.96 -5.21 11.61
C GLN A 138 10.48 -5.02 11.67
#